data_AF-A0A9D1Q6N2-F1
#
_entry.id   AF-A0A9D1Q6N2-F1
#
_cell.length_a   1.000
_cell.length_b   1.000
_cell.length_c   1.000
_cell.angle_alpha   90.00
_cell.angle_beta   90.00
_cell.angle_gamma   90.00
#
_symmetry.space_group_name_H-M   'P 1'
#
loop_
_entity.id
_entity.type
_entity.pdbx_description
1 polymer ?
#
loop_
_entity_poly.entity_id
_entity_poly.type
_entity_poly.pdbx_seq_one_letter_code
_entity_poly.pdbx_strand_id
1 'polypeptide(L)'
;MNYEIAPTQDLLDAHAKFAAGRNSEDSAERTKAMREYMSFVQNYNRELSEKGIDAKVPVFYDPATQTISGDTTWYVRDDGKFYAEDNPFKNGQMEAIGGKPKENAQYTHTNRSFNGDPFVEVPKQGNSGTWQPVISATAWLTDHSRIYARYAKTQRMPSMFETTVGFSANPIYLGTGLKPEKGTNIEIGYIHDLSELLDADRFADLKIAWFRNSIKDVIDRDQFFSLRNIDKQVIEGIELQSRYDNGRFFADFSASYFLKNEVCDNSTAISMDPYYGRVQSCVKDGFYNSYLRNMTPPKYALNLTIGGRFMDDKLEIGTRILHHAGSKNTDKENFGDIAPWQTNVPVHWSKATTLDAWVNYAFDDMTTMEVVATNLTNQYYLDPLTRSHFPAPGRTIRIGFNMKF
;
A
#
# COMPACT_ATOMS: atom_id res chain seq x y z
N MET A 1 -2.40 22.75 9.65
CA MET A 1 -2.85 23.02 8.26
C MET A 1 -2.73 24.51 8.03
N ASN A 2 -1.96 24.91 7.03
CA ASN A 2 -1.67 26.32 6.78
C ASN A 2 -2.75 26.94 5.90
N TYR A 3 -3.13 28.18 6.22
CA TYR A 3 -4.08 28.95 5.44
C TYR A 3 -3.63 30.41 5.30
N GLU A 4 -4.29 31.11 4.39
CA GLU A 4 -4.17 32.54 4.16
C GLU A 4 -5.55 33.19 4.20
N ILE A 5 -5.63 34.36 4.83
CA ILE A 5 -6.81 35.24 4.79
C ILE A 5 -6.43 36.57 4.14
N ALA A 6 -7.41 37.22 3.52
CA ALA A 6 -7.25 38.55 2.96
C ALA A 6 -7.06 39.59 4.08
N PRO A 7 -6.18 40.59 3.90
CA PRO A 7 -6.04 41.68 4.86
C PRO A 7 -7.31 42.53 4.89
N THR A 8 -7.66 43.03 6.08
CA THR A 8 -8.71 44.04 6.23
C THR A 8 -8.25 45.40 5.71
N GLN A 9 -9.20 46.27 5.36
CA GLN A 9 -8.88 47.64 4.96
C GLN A 9 -8.12 48.41 6.04
N ASP A 10 -8.49 48.22 7.31
CA ASP A 10 -7.81 48.88 8.43
C ASP A 10 -6.32 48.54 8.52
N LEU A 11 -5.95 47.28 8.22
CA LEU A 11 -4.56 46.83 8.18
C LEU A 11 -3.81 47.47 7.01
N LEU A 12 -4.44 47.55 5.84
CA LEU A 12 -3.87 48.20 4.66
C LEU A 12 -3.61 49.69 4.93
N ASP A 13 -4.56 50.38 5.56
CA ASP A 13 -4.46 51.80 5.90
C ASP A 13 -3.37 52.06 6.95
N ALA A 14 -3.29 51.22 7.99
CA ALA A 14 -2.24 51.31 9.00
C ALA A 14 -0.84 51.12 8.40
N HIS A 15 -0.70 50.17 7.46
CA HIS A 15 0.57 49.96 6.77
C HIS A 15 0.94 51.13 5.84
N ALA A 16 -0.02 51.67 5.09
CA ALA A 16 0.22 52.83 4.23
C ALA A 16 0.73 54.04 5.02
N LYS A 17 0.16 54.30 6.21
CA LYS A 17 0.62 55.34 7.13
C LYS A 17 2.05 55.07 7.63
N PHE A 18 2.36 53.83 7.99
CA PHE A 18 3.71 53.43 8.40
C PHE A 18 4.73 53.64 7.28
N ALA A 19 4.43 53.21 6.06
CA ALA A 19 5.31 53.35 4.90
C ALA A 19 5.61 54.82 4.58
N ALA A 20 4.60 55.70 4.65
CA ALA A 20 4.76 57.14 4.48
C ALA A 20 5.68 57.74 5.57
N GLY A 21 5.43 57.41 6.84
CA GLY A 21 6.23 57.93 7.96
C GLY A 21 7.66 57.39 8.02
N ARG A 22 7.89 56.15 7.56
CA ARG A 22 9.23 55.55 7.46
C ARG A 22 10.15 56.29 6.48
N ASN A 23 9.56 56.89 5.44
CA ASN A 23 10.29 57.63 4.41
C ASN A 23 10.50 59.12 4.77
N SER A 24 10.07 59.57 5.95
CA SER A 24 10.29 60.95 6.40
C SER A 24 11.77 61.22 6.69
N GLU A 25 12.24 62.43 6.35
CA GLU A 25 13.58 62.91 6.70
C GLU A 25 13.72 63.18 8.21
N ASP A 26 12.61 63.40 8.93
CA ASP A 26 12.61 63.60 10.37
C ASP A 26 12.71 62.25 11.13
N SER A 27 13.73 62.16 12.00
CA SER A 27 13.94 61.02 12.89
C SER A 27 12.80 60.81 13.91
N ALA A 28 12.15 61.88 14.37
CA ALA A 28 11.04 61.80 15.33
C ALA A 28 9.78 61.21 14.67
N GLU A 29 9.49 61.61 13.43
CA GLU A 29 8.37 61.07 12.65
C GLU A 29 8.54 59.58 12.31
N ARG A 30 9.76 59.17 11.91
CA ARG A 30 10.07 57.75 11.67
C ARG A 30 9.85 56.90 12.92
N THR A 31 10.30 57.39 14.08
CA THR A 31 10.14 56.70 15.37
C THR A 31 8.67 56.61 15.79
N LYS A 32 7.90 57.69 15.56
CA LYS A 32 6.46 57.74 15.85
C LYS A 32 5.69 56.76 14.98
N ALA A 33 5.91 56.76 13.67
CA ALA A 33 5.26 55.85 12.72
C ALA A 33 5.50 54.37 13.08
N MET A 34 6.74 54.02 13.44
CA MET A 34 7.08 52.66 13.87
C MET A 34 6.33 52.25 15.15
N ARG A 35 6.26 53.15 16.15
CA ARG A 35 5.57 52.88 17.42
C ARG A 35 4.07 52.68 17.24
N GLU A 36 3.43 53.56 16.45
CA GLU A 36 2.00 53.48 16.15
C GLU A 36 1.67 52.20 15.38
N TYR A 37 2.49 51.85 14.38
CA TYR A 37 2.31 50.63 13.61
C TYR A 37 2.47 49.35 14.45
N MET A 38 3.50 49.28 15.31
CA MET A 38 3.67 48.15 16.23
C MET A 38 2.48 48.00 17.17
N SER A 39 1.95 49.12 17.69
CA SER A 39 0.79 49.11 18.58
C SER A 39 -0.47 48.64 17.86
N PHE A 40 -0.68 49.08 16.61
CA PHE A 40 -1.76 48.61 15.75
C PHE A 40 -1.66 47.11 15.50
N VAL A 41 -0.50 46.61 15.06
CA VAL A 41 -0.30 45.18 14.76
C VAL A 41 -0.54 44.30 15.99
N GLN A 42 -0.12 44.75 17.18
CA GLN A 42 -0.39 44.04 18.44
C GLN A 42 -1.89 43.95 18.75
N ASN A 43 -2.61 45.06 18.64
CA ASN A 43 -4.06 45.08 18.87
C ASN A 43 -4.81 44.24 17.84
N TYR A 44 -4.44 44.36 16.56
CA TYR A 44 -5.05 43.59 15.47
C TYR A 44 -4.86 42.07 15.64
N ASN A 45 -3.65 41.63 16.02
CA ASN A 45 -3.40 40.23 16.34
C ASN A 45 -4.20 39.74 17.56
N ARG A 46 -4.41 40.61 18.57
CA ARG A 46 -5.29 40.29 19.71
C ARG A 46 -6.74 40.10 19.26
N GLU A 47 -7.26 40.97 18.41
CA GLU A 47 -8.62 40.87 17.87
C GLU A 47 -8.83 39.60 17.04
N LEU A 48 -7.84 39.21 16.22
CA LEU A 48 -7.86 37.94 15.50
C LEU A 48 -7.95 36.75 16.47
N SER A 49 -7.13 36.76 17.52
CA SER A 49 -7.13 35.71 18.54
C SER A 49 -8.46 35.65 19.31
N GLU A 50 -9.05 36.80 19.66
CA GLU A 50 -10.36 36.88 20.33
C GLU A 50 -11.51 36.32 19.45
N LYS A 51 -11.37 36.40 18.13
CA LYS A 51 -12.30 35.80 17.15
C LYS A 51 -12.00 34.32 16.86
N GLY A 52 -11.02 33.72 17.54
CA GLY A 52 -10.60 32.33 17.31
C GLY A 52 -9.85 32.12 15.99
N ILE A 53 -9.32 33.18 15.39
CA ILE A 53 -8.50 33.11 14.17
C ILE A 53 -7.04 32.97 14.59
N ASP A 54 -6.47 31.79 14.38
CA ASP A 54 -5.05 31.52 14.63
C ASP A 54 -4.19 31.97 13.44
N ALA A 55 -4.21 33.28 13.19
CA ALA A 55 -3.40 33.95 12.16
C ALA A 55 -2.66 35.12 12.79
N LYS A 56 -1.44 35.39 12.32
CA LYS A 56 -0.61 36.46 12.87
C LYS A 56 -0.10 37.37 11.76
N VAL A 57 -0.35 38.66 11.93
CA VAL A 57 0.25 39.71 11.12
C VAL A 57 1.68 39.95 11.61
N PRO A 58 2.70 39.78 10.76
CA PRO A 58 4.08 40.07 11.12
C PRO A 58 4.30 41.58 11.29
N VAL A 59 5.23 41.94 12.17
CA VAL A 59 5.60 43.35 12.45
C VAL A 59 6.10 44.10 11.21
N PHE A 60 6.59 43.38 10.19
CA PHE A 60 6.98 43.94 8.90
C PHE A 60 6.16 43.32 7.75
N TYR A 61 4.84 43.32 7.90
CA TYR A 61 3.92 42.93 6.83
C TYR A 61 4.22 43.69 5.53
N ASP A 62 4.36 42.97 4.42
CA ASP A 62 4.57 43.52 3.08
C ASP A 62 3.25 43.45 2.29
N PRO A 63 2.63 44.58 1.91
CA PRO A 63 1.39 44.59 1.13
C PRO A 63 1.54 43.92 -0.24
N ALA A 64 2.76 43.80 -0.78
CA ALA A 64 3.00 43.14 -2.06
C ALA A 64 2.76 41.62 -2.00
N THR A 65 2.83 40.99 -0.82
CA THR A 65 2.55 39.56 -0.63
C THR A 65 1.06 39.27 -0.31
N GLN A 66 0.26 40.31 -0.08
CA GLN A 66 -1.22 40.32 -0.05
C GLN A 66 -1.96 39.30 0.85
N THR A 67 -1.32 38.63 1.80
CA THR A 67 -2.00 37.61 2.62
C THR A 67 -1.51 37.55 4.07
N ILE A 68 -2.43 37.32 5.01
CA ILE A 68 -2.10 37.01 6.40
C ILE A 68 -2.07 35.50 6.54
N SER A 69 -0.95 34.97 7.00
CA SER A 69 -0.76 33.55 7.23
C SER A 69 -1.30 33.12 8.60
N GLY A 70 -1.99 31.98 8.62
CA GLY A 70 -2.37 31.28 9.84
C GLY A 70 -2.25 29.78 9.72
N ASP A 71 -2.43 29.10 10.83
CA ASP A 71 -2.48 27.65 10.90
C ASP A 71 -3.66 27.16 11.74
N THR A 72 -4.22 26.01 11.37
CA THR A 72 -5.30 25.36 12.10
C THR A 72 -5.01 23.88 12.24
N THR A 73 -5.50 23.26 13.30
CA THR A 73 -5.26 21.83 13.56
C THR A 73 -6.51 21.03 13.27
N TRP A 74 -6.34 19.95 12.51
CA TRP A 74 -7.37 18.94 12.29
C TRP A 74 -7.01 17.71 13.12
N TYR A 75 -7.91 17.33 14.02
CA TYR A 75 -7.69 16.22 14.94
C TYR A 75 -8.35 14.95 14.42
N VAL A 76 -7.72 13.81 14.72
CA VAL A 76 -8.34 12.49 14.56
C VAL A 76 -9.42 12.29 15.62
N ARG A 77 -10.45 11.50 15.30
CA ARG A 77 -11.44 11.06 16.28
C ARG A 77 -10.89 9.96 17.18
N ASP A 78 -11.67 9.59 18.19
CA ASP A 78 -11.39 8.52 19.15
C ASP A 78 -11.20 7.13 18.51
N ASP A 79 -11.46 6.95 17.21
CA ASP A 79 -11.18 5.70 16.50
C ASP A 79 -9.81 5.69 15.79
N GLY A 80 -9.07 6.81 15.88
CA GLY A 80 -7.78 7.03 15.24
C GLY A 80 -7.86 7.46 13.77
N LYS A 81 -9.03 7.88 13.28
CA LYS A 81 -9.24 8.25 11.88
C LYS A 81 -9.59 9.72 11.68
N PHE A 82 -9.25 10.19 10.49
CA PHE A 82 -9.59 11.50 9.97
C PHE A 82 -10.93 11.45 9.23
N TYR A 83 -11.74 12.48 9.45
CA TYR A 83 -13.09 12.61 8.92
C TYR A 83 -13.29 13.94 8.21
N ALA A 84 -13.94 13.91 7.05
CA ALA A 84 -14.18 15.09 6.24
C ALA A 84 -15.00 16.16 6.97
N GLU A 85 -15.92 15.71 7.83
CA GLU A 85 -16.82 16.57 8.59
C GLU A 85 -16.07 17.38 9.67
N ASP A 86 -14.89 16.92 10.10
CA ASP A 86 -14.08 17.61 11.12
C ASP A 86 -12.95 18.43 10.48
N ASN A 87 -12.75 18.32 9.17
CA ASN A 87 -11.69 19.03 8.48
C ASN A 87 -12.07 20.52 8.33
N PRO A 88 -11.27 21.46 8.87
CA PRO A 88 -11.58 22.89 8.84
C PRO A 88 -11.86 23.46 7.44
N PHE A 89 -11.23 22.90 6.40
CA PHE A 89 -11.40 23.34 5.01
C PHE A 89 -12.61 22.70 4.30
N LYS A 90 -13.25 21.71 4.92
CA LYS A 90 -14.40 20.99 4.36
C LYS A 90 -15.68 21.22 5.15
N ASN A 91 -15.57 21.58 6.44
CA ASN A 91 -16.70 21.79 7.35
C ASN A 91 -17.20 23.25 7.40
N GLY A 92 -16.67 24.13 6.54
CA GLY A 92 -17.05 25.54 6.47
C GLY A 92 -16.33 26.46 7.47
N GLN A 93 -15.51 25.93 8.40
CA GLN A 93 -14.78 26.74 9.38
C GLN A 93 -13.81 27.72 8.69
N MET A 94 -13.02 27.24 7.73
CA MET A 94 -12.10 28.12 6.99
C MET A 94 -12.85 29.08 6.06
N GLU A 95 -13.95 28.65 5.46
CA GLU A 95 -14.79 29.49 4.61
C GLU A 95 -15.38 30.68 5.39
N ALA A 96 -15.84 30.46 6.63
CA ALA A 96 -16.41 31.48 7.50
C ALA A 96 -15.46 32.65 7.81
N ILE A 97 -14.15 32.41 7.78
CA ILE A 97 -13.12 33.43 8.01
C ILE A 97 -12.43 33.88 6.71
N GLY A 98 -12.93 33.46 5.55
CA GLY A 98 -12.33 33.74 4.23
C GLY A 98 -10.97 33.07 4.04
N GLY A 99 -10.66 32.05 4.83
CA GLY A 99 -9.40 31.32 4.80
C GLY A 99 -9.30 30.40 3.60
N LYS A 100 -8.21 30.53 2.86
CA LYS A 100 -7.90 29.71 1.69
C LYS A 100 -6.60 28.94 1.91
N PRO A 101 -6.41 27.78 1.26
CA PRO A 101 -5.12 27.12 1.27
C PRO A 101 -4.05 28.04 0.66
N LYS A 102 -2.85 28.06 1.24
CA LYS A 102 -1.69 28.75 0.65
C LYS A 102 -1.35 28.21 -0.73
N GLU A 103 -0.70 29.02 -1.55
CA GLU A 103 0.00 28.50 -2.72
C GLU A 103 1.11 27.53 -2.26
N ASN A 104 1.09 26.29 -2.76
CA ASN A 104 1.91 25.18 -2.26
C ASN A 104 1.66 24.81 -0.79
N ALA A 105 0.43 24.96 -0.29
CA ALA A 105 0.05 24.62 1.08
C ALA A 105 0.58 23.25 1.51
N GLN A 106 1.56 23.28 2.41
CA GLN A 106 1.99 22.09 3.13
C GLN A 106 1.07 21.90 4.33
N TYR A 107 0.85 20.65 4.71
CA TYR A 107 0.32 20.31 6.01
C TYR A 107 1.37 19.45 6.70
N THR A 108 1.73 19.83 7.91
CA THR A 108 2.60 19.00 8.74
C THR A 108 1.71 18.00 9.45
N HIS A 109 1.96 16.71 9.22
CA HIS A 109 1.51 15.67 10.15
C HIS A 109 2.22 15.94 11.48
N THR A 110 1.58 16.70 12.36
CA THR A 110 1.95 16.65 13.77
C THR A 110 1.25 15.42 14.30
N ASN A 111 1.92 14.26 14.21
CA ASN A 111 1.70 13.25 15.24
C ASN A 111 1.84 14.04 16.53
N ARG A 112 0.78 14.12 17.36
CA ARG A 112 0.94 14.66 18.70
C ARG A 112 2.25 14.08 19.21
N SER A 113 3.21 14.92 19.61
CA SER A 113 4.21 14.44 20.55
C SER A 113 3.39 13.76 21.61
N PHE A 114 3.51 12.44 21.71
CA PHE A 114 2.83 11.71 22.73
C PHE A 114 3.42 12.26 24.03
N ASN A 115 2.74 13.22 24.64
CA ASN A 115 3.11 13.86 25.89
C ASN A 115 2.71 12.91 27.03
N GLY A 116 3.19 11.67 26.94
CA GLY A 116 2.97 10.58 27.87
C GLY A 116 4.15 9.62 27.81
N ASP A 117 4.21 8.67 28.73
CA ASP A 117 5.25 7.65 28.72
C ASP A 117 5.05 6.67 27.54
N PRO A 118 5.95 6.59 26.55
CA PRO A 118 5.80 5.69 25.41
C PRO A 118 5.79 4.20 25.80
N PHE A 119 6.08 3.89 27.07
CA PHE A 119 6.03 2.56 27.67
C PHE A 119 4.80 2.35 28.57
N VAL A 120 3.76 3.20 28.49
CA VAL A 120 2.49 2.95 29.17
C VAL A 120 1.98 1.57 28.80
N GLU A 121 1.63 0.79 29.82
CA GLU A 121 1.05 -0.54 29.66
C GLU A 121 -0.22 -0.44 28.80
N VAL A 122 -0.17 -1.03 27.60
CA VAL A 122 -1.34 -1.08 26.73
C VAL A 122 -2.33 -2.05 27.35
N PRO A 123 -3.56 -1.63 27.69
CA PRO A 123 -4.52 -2.52 28.31
C PRO A 123 -4.80 -3.69 27.37
N LYS A 124 -4.81 -4.90 27.94
CA LYS A 124 -5.15 -6.13 27.20
C LYS A 124 -6.48 -5.91 26.47
N GLN A 125 -6.45 -5.92 25.15
CA GLN A 125 -7.68 -5.88 24.36
C GLN A 125 -8.48 -7.17 24.66
N GLY A 126 -9.57 -7.03 25.41
CA GLY A 126 -10.48 -8.12 25.71
C GLY A 126 -11.33 -8.50 24.49
N ASN A 127 -11.79 -9.76 24.44
CA ASN A 127 -12.80 -10.23 23.48
C ASN A 127 -12.41 -10.11 21.98
N SER A 128 -11.14 -10.35 21.64
CA SER A 128 -10.69 -10.31 20.25
C SER A 128 -11.10 -11.54 19.43
N GLY A 129 -11.61 -12.61 20.02
CA GLY A 129 -11.99 -13.82 19.28
C GLY A 129 -13.24 -13.58 18.43
N THR A 130 -13.08 -13.48 17.10
CA THR A 130 -14.20 -13.49 16.16
C THR A 130 -14.48 -14.92 15.71
N TRP A 131 -15.76 -15.26 15.53
CA TRP A 131 -16.17 -16.50 14.87
C TRP A 131 -15.67 -16.55 13.41
N GLN A 132 -14.93 -17.61 13.06
CA GLN A 132 -14.25 -17.81 11.77
C GLN A 132 -14.82 -19.04 11.03
N PRO A 133 -16.05 -18.96 10.47
CA PRO A 133 -16.63 -20.08 9.75
C PRO A 133 -15.89 -20.37 8.44
N VAL A 134 -15.83 -21.66 8.11
CA VAL A 134 -15.47 -22.15 6.78
C VAL A 134 -16.62 -23.02 6.29
N ILE A 135 -17.18 -22.66 5.14
CA ILE A 135 -18.26 -23.38 4.48
C ILE A 135 -17.78 -23.73 3.09
N SER A 136 -17.95 -24.99 2.69
CA SER A 136 -17.61 -25.45 1.36
C SER A 136 -18.71 -26.37 0.85
N ALA A 137 -19.07 -26.21 -0.42
CA ALA A 137 -20.00 -27.08 -1.12
C ALA A 137 -19.39 -27.51 -2.45
N THR A 138 -19.57 -28.78 -2.81
CA THR A 138 -19.07 -29.35 -4.06
C THR A 138 -20.21 -30.10 -4.72
N ALA A 139 -20.41 -29.88 -6.02
CA ALA A 139 -21.37 -30.60 -6.83
C ALA A 139 -20.65 -31.29 -7.98
N TRP A 140 -20.90 -32.58 -8.14
CA TRP A 140 -20.47 -33.36 -9.29
C TRP A 140 -21.45 -33.12 -10.42
N LEU A 141 -20.97 -32.60 -11.55
CA LEU A 141 -21.79 -32.38 -12.75
C LEU A 141 -21.83 -33.65 -13.61
N THR A 142 -20.72 -34.39 -13.62
CA THR A 142 -20.53 -35.69 -14.26
C THR A 142 -19.55 -36.51 -13.42
N ASP A 143 -19.27 -37.75 -13.84
CA ASP A 143 -18.22 -38.58 -13.23
C ASP A 143 -16.81 -37.97 -13.38
N HIS A 144 -16.63 -37.10 -14.38
CA HIS A 144 -15.35 -36.45 -14.71
C HIS A 144 -15.31 -34.96 -14.40
N SER A 145 -16.37 -34.35 -13.89
CA SER A 145 -16.37 -32.91 -13.66
C SER A 145 -17.12 -32.49 -12.40
N ARG A 146 -16.55 -31.52 -11.69
CA ARG A 146 -17.11 -30.98 -10.46
C ARG A 146 -16.92 -29.48 -10.37
N ILE A 147 -17.90 -28.84 -9.75
CA ILE A 147 -17.80 -27.46 -9.31
C ILE A 147 -17.74 -27.42 -7.79
N TYR A 148 -17.03 -26.44 -7.24
CA TYR A 148 -17.06 -26.17 -5.83
C TYR A 148 -17.16 -24.67 -5.57
N ALA A 149 -17.74 -24.34 -4.42
CA ALA A 149 -17.72 -23.01 -3.86
C ALA A 149 -17.26 -23.09 -2.41
N ARG A 150 -16.37 -22.18 -2.02
CA ARG A 150 -15.82 -22.08 -0.67
C ARG A 150 -15.94 -20.66 -0.16
N TYR A 151 -16.36 -20.55 1.08
CA TYR A 151 -16.40 -19.32 1.87
C TYR A 151 -15.61 -19.53 3.15
N ALA A 152 -14.62 -18.68 3.41
CA ALA A 152 -13.81 -18.76 4.62
C ALA A 152 -13.64 -17.38 5.24
N LYS A 153 -13.95 -17.24 6.53
CA LYS A 153 -13.55 -16.10 7.34
C LYS A 153 -12.28 -16.42 8.12
N THR A 154 -11.38 -15.45 8.19
CA THR A 154 -10.15 -15.54 8.98
C THR A 154 -9.98 -14.25 9.78
N GLN A 155 -9.16 -14.32 10.81
CA GLN A 155 -8.75 -13.16 11.60
C GLN A 155 -7.29 -13.31 11.95
N ARG A 156 -6.52 -12.24 11.78
CA ARG A 156 -5.13 -12.16 12.21
C ARG A 156 -5.05 -11.13 13.33
N MET A 157 -4.54 -11.56 14.49
CA MET A 157 -4.20 -10.63 15.57
C MET A 157 -2.98 -9.80 15.18
N PRO A 158 -2.84 -8.55 15.65
CA PRO A 158 -1.59 -7.81 15.56
C PRO A 158 -0.45 -8.66 16.13
N SER A 159 0.66 -8.71 15.40
CA SER A 159 1.88 -9.43 15.78
C SER A 159 2.63 -8.68 16.87
N MET A 160 3.55 -9.37 17.56
CA MET A 160 4.45 -8.72 18.54
C MET A 160 5.20 -7.53 17.94
N PHE A 161 5.64 -7.62 16.67
CA PHE A 161 6.30 -6.52 15.97
C PHE A 161 5.38 -5.30 15.81
N GLU A 162 4.09 -5.52 15.55
CA GLU A 162 3.09 -4.46 15.37
C GLU A 162 2.58 -3.88 16.71
N THR A 163 2.85 -4.56 17.83
CA THR A 163 2.42 -4.15 19.17
C THR A 163 3.58 -3.75 20.08
N THR A 164 4.80 -3.67 19.55
CA THR A 164 6.00 -3.27 20.31
C THR A 164 6.71 -2.11 19.63
N VAL A 165 7.48 -1.35 20.40
CA VAL A 165 8.31 -0.25 19.88
C VAL A 165 9.59 -0.84 19.27
N GLY A 166 9.94 -0.45 18.05
CA GLY A 166 11.18 -0.86 17.40
C GLY A 166 11.65 0.12 16.32
N PHE A 167 12.88 -0.06 15.82
CA PHE A 167 13.50 0.85 14.84
C PHE A 167 12.64 1.10 13.58
N SER A 168 11.86 0.10 13.16
CA SER A 168 10.98 0.19 11.99
C SER A 168 9.50 0.08 12.34
N ALA A 169 9.13 0.10 13.62
CA ALA A 169 7.75 0.06 14.09
C ALA A 169 7.57 1.11 15.16
N ASN A 170 6.83 2.16 14.82
CA ASN A 170 6.46 3.17 15.77
C ASN A 170 4.98 2.98 16.16
N PRO A 171 4.69 2.41 17.33
CA PRO A 171 3.33 2.25 17.80
C PRO A 171 2.80 3.60 18.34
N ILE A 172 3.03 4.72 17.65
CA ILE A 172 2.31 5.97 17.92
C ILE A 172 0.87 5.71 17.50
N TYR A 173 0.12 5.17 18.46
CA TYR A 173 -1.30 4.95 18.35
C TYR A 173 -1.95 6.32 18.33
N LEU A 174 -2.71 6.61 17.28
CA LEU A 174 -3.71 7.68 17.27
C LEU A 174 -4.88 7.32 18.22
N GLY A 175 -4.58 6.91 19.46
CA GLY A 175 -5.53 6.72 20.55
C GLY A 175 -6.16 5.33 20.74
N THR A 176 -6.02 4.35 19.83
CA THR A 176 -6.93 3.17 19.86
C THR A 176 -6.34 1.77 19.90
N GLY A 177 -5.02 1.61 19.77
CA GLY A 177 -4.43 0.29 19.55
C GLY A 177 -4.86 -0.32 18.21
N LEU A 178 -4.08 -1.28 17.71
CA LEU A 178 -4.40 -1.95 16.45
C LEU A 178 -5.59 -2.89 16.63
N LYS A 179 -6.52 -2.87 15.68
CA LYS A 179 -7.60 -3.84 15.56
C LYS A 179 -7.07 -5.08 14.82
N PRO A 180 -7.59 -6.28 15.13
CA PRO A 180 -7.29 -7.48 14.36
C PRO A 180 -7.79 -7.37 12.91
N GLU A 181 -6.98 -7.81 11.96
CA GLU A 181 -7.38 -7.89 10.55
C GLU A 181 -8.42 -8.98 10.36
N LYS A 182 -9.42 -8.74 9.52
CA LYS A 182 -10.50 -9.70 9.26
C LYS A 182 -10.54 -10.05 7.78
N GLY A 183 -10.12 -11.26 7.45
CA GLY A 183 -10.12 -11.81 6.10
C GLY A 183 -11.45 -12.49 5.75
N THR A 184 -11.89 -12.33 4.52
CA THR A 184 -12.98 -13.10 3.91
C THR A 184 -12.52 -13.56 2.53
N ASN A 185 -12.46 -14.86 2.33
CA ASN A 185 -12.11 -15.48 1.06
C ASN A 185 -13.35 -16.19 0.49
N ILE A 186 -13.63 -15.88 -0.77
CA ILE A 186 -14.64 -16.56 -1.58
C ILE A 186 -13.89 -17.16 -2.76
N GLU A 187 -14.13 -18.44 -3.02
CA GLU A 187 -13.53 -19.15 -4.14
C GLU A 187 -14.59 -19.99 -4.83
N ILE A 188 -14.65 -19.92 -6.14
CA ILE A 188 -15.52 -20.74 -6.98
C ILE A 188 -14.63 -21.40 -8.01
N GLY A 189 -14.63 -22.73 -8.05
CA GLY A 189 -13.77 -23.48 -8.95
C GLY A 189 -14.51 -24.56 -9.72
N TYR A 190 -13.98 -24.86 -10.90
CA TYR A 190 -14.37 -25.95 -11.76
C TYR A 190 -13.17 -26.85 -11.97
N ILE A 191 -13.40 -28.16 -11.87
CA ILE A 191 -12.39 -29.20 -12.04
C ILE A 191 -12.92 -30.22 -13.05
N HIS A 192 -12.07 -30.63 -13.98
CA HIS A 192 -12.39 -31.62 -15.01
C HIS A 192 -11.25 -32.64 -15.12
N ASP A 193 -11.61 -33.91 -15.13
CA ASP A 193 -10.74 -35.05 -15.43
C ASP A 193 -10.84 -35.38 -16.93
N LEU A 194 -9.76 -35.09 -17.65
CA LEU A 194 -9.60 -35.28 -19.09
C LEU A 194 -8.87 -36.60 -19.41
N SER A 195 -8.67 -37.49 -18.42
CA SER A 195 -7.82 -38.68 -18.59
C SER A 195 -8.35 -39.60 -19.71
N GLU A 196 -9.67 -39.78 -19.80
CA GLU A 196 -10.29 -40.57 -20.88
C GLU A 196 -10.18 -39.90 -22.25
N LEU A 197 -10.28 -38.57 -22.31
CA LEU A 197 -10.23 -37.82 -23.57
C LEU A 197 -8.82 -37.78 -24.17
N LEU A 198 -7.81 -37.75 -23.32
CA LEU A 198 -6.40 -37.60 -23.71
C LEU A 198 -5.61 -38.91 -23.66
N ASP A 199 -6.28 -40.05 -23.42
CA ASP A 199 -5.66 -41.37 -23.28
C ASP A 199 -4.49 -41.35 -22.28
N ALA A 200 -4.73 -40.71 -21.13
CA ALA A 200 -3.70 -40.52 -20.12
C ALA A 200 -3.65 -41.74 -19.17
N ASP A 201 -2.51 -42.45 -19.17
CA ASP A 201 -2.30 -43.61 -18.29
C ASP A 201 -2.37 -43.30 -16.79
N ARG A 202 -2.11 -42.05 -16.37
CA ARG A 202 -2.07 -41.67 -14.95
C ARG A 202 -3.10 -40.62 -14.57
N PHE A 203 -2.98 -39.41 -15.14
CA PHE A 203 -3.90 -38.32 -14.86
C PHE A 203 -3.86 -37.27 -15.96
N ALA A 204 -4.99 -36.64 -16.21
CA ALA A 204 -5.09 -35.41 -16.97
C ALA A 204 -6.14 -34.50 -16.33
N ASP A 205 -5.76 -33.65 -15.38
CA ASP A 205 -6.73 -32.79 -14.68
C ASP A 205 -6.60 -31.34 -15.11
N LEU A 206 -7.74 -30.66 -15.20
CA LEU A 206 -7.86 -29.22 -15.37
C LEU A 206 -8.62 -28.63 -14.19
N LYS A 207 -8.08 -27.59 -13.57
CA LYS A 207 -8.74 -26.78 -12.54
C LYS A 207 -8.68 -25.32 -12.92
N ILE A 208 -9.83 -24.66 -12.91
CA ILE A 208 -9.94 -23.20 -12.98
C ILE A 208 -10.68 -22.70 -11.75
N ALA A 209 -10.16 -21.68 -11.09
CA ALA A 209 -10.78 -21.09 -9.91
C ALA A 209 -10.78 -19.57 -10.02
N TRP A 210 -11.92 -18.95 -9.76
CA TRP A 210 -12.01 -17.53 -9.46
C TRP A 210 -11.97 -17.36 -7.94
N PHE A 211 -11.19 -16.41 -7.47
CA PHE A 211 -11.10 -16.10 -6.05
C PHE A 211 -11.26 -14.60 -5.80
N ARG A 212 -11.85 -14.27 -4.65
CA ARG A 212 -11.93 -12.93 -4.11
C ARG A 212 -11.57 -12.96 -2.64
N ASN A 213 -10.46 -12.32 -2.29
CA ASN A 213 -10.02 -12.11 -0.94
C ASN A 213 -10.29 -10.65 -0.54
N SER A 214 -11.00 -10.45 0.57
CA SER A 214 -11.22 -9.14 1.17
C SER A 214 -10.70 -9.15 2.60
N ILE A 215 -9.77 -8.27 2.91
CA ILE A 215 -9.24 -8.07 4.26
C ILE A 215 -9.73 -6.72 4.76
N LYS A 216 -10.34 -6.67 5.93
CA LYS A 216 -10.73 -5.44 6.63
C LYS A 216 -9.76 -5.16 7.76
N ASP A 217 -9.65 -3.87 8.13
CA ASP A 217 -8.77 -3.40 9.20
C ASP A 217 -7.30 -3.80 8.93
N VAL A 218 -6.83 -3.74 7.69
CA VAL A 218 -5.48 -4.18 7.26
C VAL A 218 -4.43 -3.37 8.02
N ILE A 219 -3.49 -4.04 8.67
CA ILE A 219 -2.42 -3.38 9.41
C ILE A 219 -1.33 -2.99 8.40
N ASP A 220 -1.05 -1.70 8.33
CA ASP A 220 -0.04 -1.11 7.45
C ASP A 220 0.76 -0.05 8.20
N ARG A 221 1.89 0.37 7.61
CA ARG A 221 2.72 1.47 8.13
C ARG A 221 2.80 2.60 7.14
N ASP A 222 2.88 3.82 7.65
CA ASP A 222 3.15 5.02 6.87
C ASP A 222 4.65 5.34 6.77
N GLN A 223 4.98 6.49 6.15
CA GLN A 223 6.35 7.00 6.00
C GLN A 223 7.09 7.27 7.33
N PHE A 224 6.37 7.38 8.44
CA PHE A 224 6.93 7.61 9.78
C PHE A 224 6.98 6.32 10.60
N PHE A 225 6.78 5.17 9.94
CA PHE A 225 6.66 3.84 10.56
C PHE A 225 5.48 3.72 11.53
N SER A 226 4.51 4.63 11.47
CA SER A 226 3.34 4.62 12.33
C SER A 226 2.41 3.51 11.87
N LEU A 227 2.07 2.61 12.77
CA LEU A 227 1.17 1.49 12.50
C LEU A 227 -0.29 1.93 12.58
N ARG A 228 -1.09 1.52 11.60
CA ARG A 228 -2.52 1.86 11.51
C ARG A 228 -3.34 0.76 10.84
N ASN A 229 -4.64 0.75 11.10
CA ASN A 229 -5.60 -0.08 10.37
C ASN A 229 -6.17 0.70 9.17
N ILE A 230 -5.82 0.27 7.96
CA ILE A 230 -6.44 0.65 6.69
C ILE A 230 -7.82 -0.02 6.59
N ASP A 231 -8.85 0.70 6.14
CA ASP A 231 -10.23 0.18 6.09
C ASP A 231 -10.35 -1.20 5.43
N LYS A 232 -9.79 -1.35 4.22
CA LYS A 232 -10.00 -2.57 3.43
C LYS A 232 -8.96 -2.77 2.32
N GLN A 233 -8.56 -4.02 2.08
CA GLN A 233 -7.92 -4.46 0.83
C GLN A 233 -8.77 -5.54 0.16
N VAL A 234 -8.89 -5.48 -1.17
CA VAL A 234 -9.58 -6.48 -1.99
C VAL A 234 -8.65 -6.95 -3.10
N ILE A 235 -8.38 -8.25 -3.12
CA ILE A 235 -7.61 -8.94 -4.16
C ILE A 235 -8.51 -9.95 -4.84
N GLU A 236 -8.60 -9.88 -6.15
CA GLU A 236 -9.44 -10.76 -6.97
C GLU A 236 -8.65 -11.28 -8.16
N GLY A 237 -8.83 -12.55 -8.50
CA GLY A 237 -8.10 -13.17 -9.59
C GLY A 237 -8.68 -14.49 -10.04
N ILE A 238 -8.03 -15.03 -11.06
CA ILE A 238 -8.30 -16.35 -11.63
C ILE A 238 -7.01 -17.16 -11.54
N GLU A 239 -7.14 -18.40 -11.11
CA GLU A 239 -6.06 -19.38 -11.12
C GLU A 239 -6.46 -20.55 -12.03
N LEU A 240 -5.51 -20.98 -12.86
CA LEU A 240 -5.60 -22.13 -13.71
C LEU A 240 -4.48 -23.09 -13.31
N GLN A 241 -4.81 -24.37 -13.17
CA GLN A 241 -3.86 -25.44 -12.95
C GLN A 241 -4.25 -26.60 -13.84
N SER A 242 -3.30 -27.15 -14.59
CA SER A 242 -3.52 -28.34 -15.39
C SER A 242 -2.32 -29.25 -15.31
N ARG A 243 -2.57 -30.55 -15.26
CA ARG A 243 -1.54 -31.59 -15.24
C ARG A 243 -1.92 -32.69 -16.20
N TYR A 244 -0.91 -33.30 -16.82
CA TYR A 244 -1.04 -34.42 -17.74
C TYR A 244 0.14 -35.35 -17.53
N ASP A 245 -0.10 -36.66 -17.43
CA ASP A 245 0.93 -37.70 -17.39
C ASP A 245 0.37 -39.00 -17.99
N ASN A 246 1.02 -39.48 -19.06
CA ASN A 246 0.74 -40.78 -19.68
C ASN A 246 1.87 -41.81 -19.44
N GLY A 247 2.58 -41.68 -18.33
CA GLY A 247 3.74 -42.50 -17.98
C GLY A 247 5.01 -42.03 -18.68
N ARG A 248 4.99 -42.00 -20.02
CA ARG A 248 6.16 -41.63 -20.83
C ARG A 248 6.35 -40.12 -20.94
N PHE A 249 5.29 -39.35 -21.08
CA PHE A 249 5.35 -37.90 -21.21
C PHE A 249 4.45 -37.24 -20.16
N PHE A 250 4.92 -36.13 -19.63
CA PHE A 250 4.15 -35.34 -18.68
C PHE A 250 4.26 -33.85 -18.98
N ALA A 251 3.20 -33.13 -18.65
CA ALA A 251 3.15 -31.69 -18.72
C ALA A 251 2.35 -31.12 -17.55
N ASP A 252 2.82 -30.00 -17.00
CA ASP A 252 2.10 -29.21 -16.00
C ASP A 252 2.06 -27.76 -16.47
N PHE A 253 0.89 -27.14 -16.41
CA PHE A 253 0.73 -25.72 -16.68
C PHE A 253 -0.07 -25.08 -15.57
N SER A 254 0.49 -24.02 -14.99
CA SER A 254 -0.17 -23.21 -13.98
C SER A 254 -0.10 -21.74 -14.35
N ALA A 255 -1.22 -21.04 -14.17
CA ALA A 255 -1.34 -19.62 -14.43
C ALA A 255 -2.14 -18.93 -13.34
N SER A 256 -1.67 -17.78 -12.87
CA SER A 256 -2.42 -16.87 -12.00
C SER A 256 -2.62 -15.55 -12.74
N TYR A 257 -3.83 -15.01 -12.73
CA TYR A 257 -4.16 -13.72 -13.31
C TYR A 257 -4.95 -12.87 -12.30
N PHE A 258 -4.35 -11.78 -11.82
CA PHE A 258 -5.00 -10.89 -10.86
C PHE A 258 -5.88 -9.89 -11.61
N LEU A 259 -7.19 -9.91 -11.36
CA LEU A 259 -8.16 -8.98 -11.95
C LEU A 259 -8.10 -7.62 -11.24
N LYS A 260 -8.08 -7.64 -9.91
CA LYS A 260 -8.18 -6.47 -9.05
C LYS A 260 -7.25 -6.57 -7.85
N ASN A 261 -6.59 -5.47 -7.51
CA ASN A 261 -5.89 -5.26 -6.24
C ASN A 261 -6.19 -3.81 -5.83
N GLU A 262 -7.10 -3.64 -4.89
CA GLU A 262 -7.63 -2.35 -4.48
C GLU A 262 -7.49 -2.19 -2.97
N VAL A 263 -6.97 -1.04 -2.55
CA VAL A 263 -6.84 -0.65 -1.15
C VAL A 263 -7.74 0.56 -0.94
N CYS A 264 -8.68 0.44 -0.01
CA CYS A 264 -9.61 1.48 0.35
C CYS A 264 -9.33 1.95 1.78
N ASP A 265 -9.24 3.27 1.97
CA ASP A 265 -9.24 3.93 3.28
C ASP A 265 -9.58 5.41 3.12
N ASN A 266 -10.75 5.82 3.62
CA ASN A 266 -11.20 7.19 3.43
C ASN A 266 -10.31 8.17 4.20
N SER A 267 -9.96 7.83 5.44
CA SER A 267 -9.09 8.62 6.33
C SER A 267 -7.74 8.94 5.69
N THR A 268 -7.09 7.92 5.12
CA THR A 268 -5.82 8.08 4.39
C THR A 268 -6.00 8.97 3.18
N ALA A 269 -7.00 8.70 2.33
CA ALA A 269 -7.26 9.49 1.13
C ALA A 269 -7.47 10.98 1.44
N ILE A 270 -8.33 11.31 2.42
CA ILE A 270 -8.57 12.71 2.77
C ILE A 270 -7.35 13.35 3.46
N SER A 271 -6.60 12.60 4.26
CA SER A 271 -5.38 13.11 4.90
C SER A 271 -4.27 13.44 3.91
N MET A 272 -4.23 12.74 2.77
CA MET A 272 -3.21 12.93 1.73
C MET A 272 -3.39 14.21 0.92
N ASP A 273 -4.64 14.68 0.80
CA ASP A 273 -4.98 15.93 0.13
C ASP A 273 -6.05 16.69 0.92
N PRO A 274 -5.71 17.20 2.12
CA PRO A 274 -6.71 17.64 3.09
C PRO A 274 -7.40 18.94 2.70
N TYR A 275 -6.81 19.72 1.79
CA TYR A 275 -7.40 20.95 1.28
C TYR A 275 -8.41 20.66 0.14
N TYR A 276 -7.99 19.90 -0.87
CA TYR A 276 -8.78 19.75 -2.10
C TYR A 276 -9.57 18.43 -2.14
N GLY A 277 -9.11 17.37 -1.49
CA GLY A 277 -9.81 16.07 -1.44
C GLY A 277 -9.87 15.34 -2.78
N ARG A 278 -8.82 15.46 -3.60
CA ARG A 278 -8.77 14.88 -4.95
C ARG A 278 -8.38 13.40 -4.97
N VAL A 279 -7.81 12.89 -3.88
CA VAL A 279 -7.41 11.48 -3.76
C VAL A 279 -8.65 10.63 -3.49
N GLN A 280 -8.82 9.58 -4.29
CA GLN A 280 -9.95 8.65 -4.12
C GLN A 280 -9.79 7.80 -2.86
N SER A 281 -10.91 7.46 -2.23
CA SER A 281 -10.92 6.59 -1.04
C SER A 281 -10.50 5.16 -1.33
N CYS A 282 -10.57 4.71 -2.59
CA CYS A 282 -10.08 3.42 -3.05
C CYS A 282 -9.06 3.63 -4.16
N VAL A 283 -7.87 3.09 -3.99
CA VAL A 283 -6.76 3.21 -4.94
C VAL A 283 -6.26 1.83 -5.35
N LYS A 284 -5.69 1.75 -6.54
CA LYS A 284 -5.11 0.51 -7.06
C LYS A 284 -3.75 0.26 -6.42
N ASP A 285 -3.48 -0.97 -6.02
CA ASP A 285 -2.20 -1.43 -5.46
C ASP A 285 -1.78 -0.83 -4.10
N GLY A 286 -2.30 0.33 -3.70
CA GLY A 286 -2.06 0.93 -2.38
C GLY A 286 -1.85 2.44 -2.42
N PHE A 287 -1.95 3.08 -1.25
CA PHE A 287 -1.66 4.51 -1.10
C PHE A 287 -0.15 4.78 -1.24
N TYR A 288 0.26 5.97 -1.70
CA TYR A 288 1.69 6.32 -1.67
C TYR A 288 2.20 6.34 -0.23
N ASN A 289 3.48 5.99 -0.02
CA ASN A 289 4.11 5.77 1.29
C ASN A 289 3.55 4.61 2.16
N SER A 290 2.50 3.91 1.72
CA SER A 290 2.07 2.63 2.29
C SER A 290 3.07 1.52 2.01
N TYR A 291 3.21 0.55 2.92
CA TYR A 291 4.00 -0.66 2.69
C TYR A 291 3.24 -1.72 1.89
N LEU A 292 1.90 -1.74 1.96
CA LEU A 292 1.07 -2.64 1.14
C LEU A 292 1.33 -2.48 -0.36
N ARG A 293 1.66 -1.25 -0.81
CA ARG A 293 1.98 -0.96 -2.21
C ARG A 293 3.14 -1.80 -2.77
N ASN A 294 4.08 -2.18 -1.90
CA ASN A 294 5.24 -2.98 -2.26
C ASN A 294 4.97 -4.49 -2.31
N MET A 295 3.79 -4.91 -1.85
CA MET A 295 3.35 -6.31 -1.82
C MET A 295 2.38 -6.62 -2.96
N THR A 296 2.43 -5.84 -4.05
CA THR A 296 1.55 -5.98 -5.21
C THR A 296 2.00 -7.13 -6.10
N PRO A 297 1.23 -8.23 -6.21
CA PRO A 297 1.62 -9.37 -7.04
C PRO A 297 1.68 -8.98 -8.52
N PRO A 298 2.46 -9.71 -9.36
CA PRO A 298 2.48 -9.48 -10.79
C PRO A 298 1.07 -9.69 -11.38
N LYS A 299 0.69 -8.89 -12.39
CA LYS A 299 -0.63 -8.97 -13.03
C LYS A 299 -0.97 -10.38 -13.49
N TYR A 300 0.03 -11.10 -13.98
CA TYR A 300 -0.05 -12.53 -14.24
C TYR A 300 1.30 -13.21 -13.99
N ALA A 301 1.26 -14.50 -13.70
CA ALA A 301 2.41 -15.39 -13.63
C ALA A 301 2.03 -16.75 -14.23
N LEU A 302 2.92 -17.30 -15.05
CA LEU A 302 2.76 -18.53 -15.81
C LEU A 302 3.93 -19.46 -15.50
N ASN A 303 3.64 -20.75 -15.39
CA ASN A 303 4.62 -21.80 -15.20
C ASN A 303 4.21 -22.98 -16.08
N LEU A 304 5.10 -23.38 -16.99
CA LEU A 304 4.92 -24.52 -17.87
C LEU A 304 6.08 -25.49 -17.65
N THR A 305 5.77 -26.73 -17.34
CA THR A 305 6.72 -27.81 -17.15
C THR A 305 6.40 -28.90 -18.16
N ILE A 306 7.39 -29.39 -18.90
CA ILE A 306 7.23 -30.46 -19.88
C ILE A 306 8.39 -31.42 -19.68
N GLY A 307 8.11 -32.72 -19.64
CA GLY A 307 9.16 -33.72 -19.54
C GLY A 307 8.74 -35.08 -20.04
N GLY A 308 9.69 -36.00 -20.01
CA GLY A 308 9.46 -37.38 -20.39
C GLY A 308 10.39 -38.34 -19.66
N ARG A 309 9.93 -39.58 -19.60
CA ARG A 309 10.60 -40.72 -18.97
C ARG A 309 10.96 -41.75 -20.03
N PHE A 310 12.18 -42.26 -19.95
CA PHE A 310 12.78 -43.18 -20.91
C PHE A 310 13.57 -44.26 -20.17
N MET A 311 13.96 -45.31 -20.88
CA MET A 311 14.73 -46.43 -20.33
C MET A 311 14.04 -47.08 -19.12
N ASP A 312 12.75 -47.40 -19.26
CA ASP A 312 11.92 -47.96 -18.18
C ASP A 312 11.99 -47.11 -16.91
N ASP A 313 11.69 -45.81 -17.06
CA ASP A 313 11.73 -44.77 -16.01
C ASP A 313 13.11 -44.50 -15.37
N LYS A 314 14.21 -45.06 -15.91
CA LYS A 314 15.57 -44.76 -15.43
C LYS A 314 16.08 -43.39 -15.85
N LEU A 315 15.58 -42.82 -16.94
CA LEU A 315 16.00 -41.53 -17.45
C LEU A 315 14.80 -40.59 -17.54
N GLU A 316 14.78 -39.56 -16.71
CA GLU A 316 13.81 -38.47 -16.79
C GLU A 316 14.50 -37.20 -17.29
N ILE A 317 13.89 -36.53 -18.27
CA ILE A 317 14.38 -35.27 -18.79
C ILE A 317 13.20 -34.31 -18.86
N GLY A 318 13.40 -33.07 -18.45
CA GLY A 318 12.37 -32.06 -18.61
C GLY A 318 12.88 -30.64 -18.62
N THR A 319 11.96 -29.74 -18.90
CA THR A 319 12.16 -28.30 -18.92
C THR A 319 11.01 -27.57 -18.25
N ARG A 320 11.32 -26.43 -17.65
CA ARG A 320 10.38 -25.54 -16.99
C ARG A 320 10.55 -24.13 -17.53
N ILE A 321 9.46 -23.51 -17.94
CA ILE A 321 9.38 -22.14 -18.41
C ILE A 321 8.58 -21.35 -17.38
N LEU A 322 9.20 -20.33 -16.81
CA LEU A 322 8.55 -19.39 -15.91
C LEU A 322 8.42 -18.05 -16.63
N HIS A 323 7.22 -17.46 -16.61
CA HIS A 323 6.98 -16.14 -17.18
C HIS A 323 6.11 -15.30 -16.24
N HIS A 324 6.49 -14.05 -16.01
CA HIS A 324 5.67 -13.14 -15.20
C HIS A 324 5.54 -11.76 -15.84
N ALA A 325 4.45 -11.09 -15.50
CA ALA A 325 4.25 -9.70 -15.86
C ALA A 325 5.28 -8.78 -15.17
N GLY A 326 5.61 -7.68 -15.82
CA GLY A 326 6.31 -6.56 -15.17
C GLY A 326 5.36 -5.80 -14.24
N SER A 327 5.94 -5.12 -13.27
CA SER A 327 5.22 -4.16 -12.43
C SER A 327 4.77 -2.95 -13.26
N LYS A 328 3.63 -2.34 -12.91
CA LYS A 328 3.14 -1.09 -13.49
C LYS A 328 3.11 -0.03 -12.39
N ASN A 329 3.64 1.16 -12.66
CA ASN A 329 3.44 2.28 -11.74
C ASN A 329 2.00 2.81 -11.86
N THR A 330 1.26 2.78 -10.76
CA THR A 330 -0.14 3.24 -10.64
C THR A 330 -0.26 4.64 -10.03
N ASP A 331 0.83 5.34 -9.74
CA ASP A 331 0.78 6.64 -9.05
C ASP A 331 0.01 7.70 -9.82
N LYS A 332 0.28 7.85 -11.12
CA LYS A 332 -0.44 8.82 -11.96
C LYS A 332 -1.93 8.48 -12.08
N GLU A 333 -2.27 7.19 -12.09
CA GLU A 333 -3.64 6.67 -12.14
C GLU A 333 -4.39 6.96 -10.83
N ASN A 334 -3.72 6.81 -9.68
CA ASN A 334 -4.32 6.97 -8.35
C ASN A 334 -4.31 8.41 -7.81
N PHE A 335 -3.26 9.19 -8.11
CA PHE A 335 -2.96 10.46 -7.43
C PHE A 335 -2.75 11.64 -8.39
N GLY A 336 -2.80 11.42 -9.70
CA GLY A 336 -2.47 12.46 -10.69
C GLY A 336 -1.07 13.05 -10.45
N ASP A 337 -0.95 14.37 -10.47
CA ASP A 337 0.30 15.11 -10.24
C ASP A 337 0.50 15.50 -8.76
N ILE A 338 -0.30 14.93 -7.84
CA ILE A 338 -0.28 15.26 -6.40
C ILE A 338 0.83 14.50 -5.67
N ALA A 339 1.37 13.42 -6.25
CA ALA A 339 2.33 12.54 -5.59
C ALA A 339 3.57 13.30 -5.11
N PRO A 340 3.71 13.55 -3.79
CA PRO A 340 4.84 14.30 -3.24
C PRO A 340 6.09 13.39 -3.20
N TRP A 341 7.17 13.89 -2.58
CA TRP A 341 8.33 13.06 -2.25
C TRP A 341 7.91 11.76 -1.56
N GLN A 342 8.26 10.62 -2.16
CA GLN A 342 7.94 9.29 -1.67
C GLN A 342 9.17 8.69 -0.98
N THR A 343 9.00 8.18 0.25
CA THR A 343 10.08 7.51 0.99
C THR A 343 10.08 5.99 0.79
N ASN A 344 8.95 5.42 0.34
CA ASN A 344 8.75 3.98 0.18
C ASN A 344 8.37 3.61 -1.27
N VAL A 345 9.16 4.07 -2.23
CA VAL A 345 8.96 3.82 -3.66
C VAL A 345 9.09 2.31 -3.96
N PRO A 346 8.10 1.68 -4.61
CA PRO A 346 8.22 0.29 -5.06
C PRO A 346 9.37 0.07 -6.02
N VAL A 347 10.09 -1.04 -5.83
CA VAL A 347 11.05 -1.51 -6.83
C VAL A 347 10.27 -2.05 -8.01
N HIS A 348 10.48 -1.45 -9.17
CA HIS A 348 9.82 -1.90 -10.39
C HIS A 348 10.64 -3.01 -11.07
N TRP A 349 9.98 -4.12 -11.38
CA TRP A 349 10.54 -5.20 -12.20
C TRP A 349 9.89 -5.21 -13.58
N SER A 350 10.69 -5.60 -14.59
CA SER A 350 10.21 -5.84 -15.95
C SER A 350 9.57 -7.22 -16.08
N LYS A 351 8.83 -7.44 -17.16
CA LYS A 351 8.42 -8.81 -17.54
C LYS A 351 9.68 -9.65 -17.79
N ALA A 352 9.67 -10.90 -17.34
CA ALA A 352 10.79 -11.81 -17.57
C ALA A 352 10.30 -13.22 -17.91
N THR A 353 11.13 -13.95 -18.65
CA THR A 353 10.93 -15.36 -18.96
C THR A 353 12.22 -16.11 -18.68
N THR A 354 12.19 -17.08 -17.77
CA THR A 354 13.32 -17.98 -17.52
C THR A 354 13.01 -19.38 -18.04
N LEU A 355 14.07 -20.07 -18.46
CA LEU A 355 14.04 -21.44 -18.93
C LEU A 355 14.98 -22.26 -18.05
N ASP A 356 14.42 -23.25 -17.38
CA ASP A 356 15.17 -24.23 -16.60
C ASP A 356 15.07 -25.60 -17.30
N ALA A 357 16.07 -26.44 -17.11
CA ALA A 357 16.03 -27.83 -17.56
C ALA A 357 16.67 -28.75 -16.52
N TRP A 358 16.21 -29.99 -16.48
CA TRP A 358 16.80 -31.02 -15.64
C TRP A 358 16.89 -32.36 -16.36
N VAL A 359 17.85 -33.14 -15.90
CA VAL A 359 18.01 -34.55 -16.23
C VAL A 359 18.17 -35.30 -14.92
N ASN A 360 17.38 -36.36 -14.72
CA ASN A 360 17.53 -37.29 -13.63
C ASN A 360 17.81 -38.68 -14.21
N TYR A 361 18.83 -39.35 -13.69
CA TYR A 361 19.22 -40.70 -14.12
C TYR A 361 19.40 -41.63 -12.94
N ALA A 362 18.66 -42.73 -12.92
CA ALA A 362 18.81 -43.82 -11.97
C ALA A 362 19.77 -44.88 -12.55
N PHE A 363 20.92 -45.05 -11.92
CA PHE A 363 21.87 -46.13 -12.28
C PHE A 363 21.31 -47.48 -11.82
N ASP A 364 20.76 -47.50 -10.61
CA ASP A 364 20.10 -48.63 -9.95
C ASP A 364 19.04 -48.10 -8.96
N ASP A 365 18.41 -49.00 -8.20
CA ASP A 365 17.33 -48.66 -7.25
C ASP A 365 17.80 -47.81 -6.05
N MET A 366 19.11 -47.73 -5.82
CA MET A 366 19.73 -47.04 -4.69
C MET A 366 20.46 -45.76 -5.10
N THR A 367 20.85 -45.63 -6.37
CA THR A 367 21.79 -44.63 -6.86
C THR A 367 21.18 -43.79 -7.98
N THR A 368 21.06 -42.48 -7.75
CA THR A 368 20.52 -41.53 -8.74
C THR A 368 21.40 -40.30 -8.88
N MET A 369 21.48 -39.74 -10.09
CA MET A 369 22.13 -38.46 -10.39
C MET A 369 21.15 -37.48 -11.01
N GLU A 370 21.12 -36.26 -10.47
CA GLU A 370 20.35 -35.14 -10.98
C GLU A 370 21.31 -34.07 -11.52
N VAL A 371 21.03 -33.55 -12.71
CA VAL A 371 21.65 -32.35 -13.25
C VAL A 371 20.54 -31.33 -13.50
N VAL A 372 20.61 -30.17 -12.85
CA VAL A 372 19.67 -29.07 -13.02
C VAL A 372 20.41 -27.86 -13.55
N ALA A 373 19.93 -27.29 -14.64
CA ALA A 373 20.38 -26.01 -15.16
C ALA A 373 19.24 -25.00 -15.07
N THR A 374 19.44 -23.95 -14.28
CA THR A 374 18.46 -22.87 -14.09
C THR A 374 18.86 -21.64 -14.89
N ASN A 375 17.87 -20.87 -15.34
CA ASN A 375 18.03 -19.66 -16.14
C ASN A 375 18.99 -19.89 -17.33
N LEU A 376 18.73 -20.91 -18.14
CA LEU A 376 19.56 -21.33 -19.29
C LEU A 376 19.78 -20.19 -20.29
N THR A 377 18.80 -19.32 -20.46
CA THR A 377 18.87 -18.13 -21.32
C THR A 377 19.69 -16.99 -20.70
N ASN A 378 20.20 -17.17 -19.47
CA ASN A 378 20.99 -16.22 -18.71
C ASN A 378 20.36 -14.82 -18.64
N GLN A 379 19.04 -14.78 -18.42
CA GLN A 379 18.29 -13.54 -18.36
C GLN A 379 18.61 -12.77 -17.09
N TYR A 380 18.86 -11.47 -17.25
CA TYR A 380 18.96 -10.53 -16.14
C TYR A 380 17.54 -10.05 -15.79
N TYR A 381 17.05 -10.38 -14.60
CA TYR A 381 15.73 -9.95 -14.16
C TYR A 381 15.67 -9.76 -12.63
N LEU A 382 14.61 -9.09 -12.19
CA LEU A 382 14.26 -8.93 -10.78
C LEU A 382 13.05 -9.80 -10.49
N ASP A 383 13.10 -10.57 -9.41
CA ASP A 383 11.95 -11.34 -8.94
C ASP A 383 10.78 -10.41 -8.59
N PRO A 384 9.53 -10.78 -8.92
CA PRO A 384 8.36 -10.06 -8.45
C PRO A 384 8.37 -9.92 -6.92
N LEU A 385 7.85 -8.79 -6.42
CA LEU A 385 7.80 -8.48 -4.98
C LEU A 385 9.17 -8.24 -4.32
N THR A 386 10.26 -8.12 -5.10
CA THR A 386 11.55 -7.75 -4.52
C THR A 386 11.50 -6.35 -3.88
N ARG A 387 12.17 -6.22 -2.74
CA ARG A 387 12.39 -4.95 -2.03
C ARG A 387 13.78 -4.38 -2.25
N SER A 388 14.56 -5.02 -3.12
CA SER A 388 15.93 -4.64 -3.42
C SER A 388 16.18 -4.64 -4.92
N HIS A 389 17.19 -3.90 -5.35
CA HIS A 389 17.63 -3.88 -6.75
C HIS A 389 18.59 -5.04 -7.05
N PHE A 390 18.63 -6.07 -6.20
CA PHE A 390 19.45 -7.25 -6.44
C PHE A 390 18.78 -8.15 -7.49
N PRO A 391 19.48 -8.45 -8.59
CA PRO A 391 18.95 -9.34 -9.62
C PRO A 391 18.84 -10.77 -9.11
N ALA A 392 17.90 -11.51 -9.69
CA ALA A 392 17.81 -12.94 -9.53
C ALA A 392 19.09 -13.62 -10.09
N PRO A 393 19.43 -14.83 -9.62
CA PRO A 393 20.60 -15.56 -10.12
C PRO A 393 20.59 -15.75 -11.64
N GLY A 394 21.78 -15.61 -12.23
CA GLY A 394 22.02 -15.94 -13.64
C GLY A 394 22.02 -17.45 -13.89
N ARG A 395 22.54 -17.87 -15.05
CA ARG A 395 22.67 -19.28 -15.39
C ARG A 395 23.46 -20.04 -14.33
N THR A 396 22.83 -21.06 -13.74
CA THR A 396 23.44 -21.88 -12.70
C THR A 396 23.22 -23.36 -13.00
N ILE A 397 24.28 -24.17 -12.91
CA ILE A 397 24.24 -25.63 -13.08
C ILE A 397 24.54 -26.26 -11.73
N ARG A 398 23.65 -27.15 -11.28
CA ARG A 398 23.80 -27.96 -10.07
C ARG A 398 23.79 -29.43 -10.45
N ILE A 399 24.73 -30.18 -9.88
CA ILE A 399 24.79 -31.63 -9.99
C ILE A 399 24.57 -32.20 -8.59
N GLY A 400 23.58 -33.08 -8.46
CA GLY A 400 23.26 -33.79 -7.23
C GLY A 400 23.45 -35.29 -7.44
N PHE A 401 24.00 -35.97 -6.44
CA PHE A 401 24.14 -37.41 -6.42
C PHE A 401 23.52 -37.93 -5.13
N ASN A 402 22.66 -38.94 -5.23
CA ASN A 402 21.94 -39.50 -4.10
C ASN A 402 22.19 -41.01 -4.06
N MET A 403 22.55 -41.51 -2.87
CA MET A 403 22.70 -42.93 -2.59
C MET A 403 21.90 -43.27 -1.33
N LYS A 404 20.99 -44.24 -1.45
CA LYS A 404 20.26 -44.82 -0.32
C LYS A 404 20.95 -46.11 0.10
N PHE A 405 21.02 -46.37 1.40
CA PHE A 405 21.65 -47.55 1.99
C PHE A 405 20.77 -48.17 3.06
#